data_AF-A0A3L7NV99-F1
#
_entry.id   AF-A0A3L7NV99-F1
#
_cell.length_a   1.000
_cell.length_b   1.000
_cell.length_c   1.000
_cell.angle_alpha   90.00
_cell.angle_beta   90.00
_cell.angle_gamma   90.00
#
_symmetry.space_group_name_H-M   'P 1'
#
loop_
_entity.id
_entity.type
_entity.pdbx_description
1 polymer ?
#
loop_
_entity_poly.entity_id
_entity_poly.type
_entity_poly.pdbx_seq_one_letter_code
_entity_poly.pdbx_strand_id
1 'polypeptide(L)'
;MSDHTSNTLRILSDIACTRCGCVCDDLTLEVSEDGIQSFAPDCAVARPWFESLREPLPDTPAEIHGKPVQLDEAMDFAAALIGKAQAPLFFGLSRSSTDGQRAVCALADHIGATIDTTASIGHGPSIM
;
A
#
# COMPACT_ATOMS: atom_id res chain seq x y z
N MET A 1 -10.26 22.40 35.40
CA MET A 1 -9.19 21.78 34.58
C MET A 1 -9.71 20.43 34.13
N SER A 2 -10.40 20.41 33.00
CA SER A 2 -10.76 19.19 32.28
C SER A 2 -10.96 19.65 30.84
N ASP A 3 -9.88 19.63 30.07
CA ASP A 3 -9.92 19.89 28.64
C ASP A 3 -10.49 18.62 28.00
N HIS A 4 -11.75 18.66 27.59
CA HIS A 4 -12.37 17.59 26.81
C HIS A 4 -12.00 17.83 25.34
N THR A 5 -10.90 17.24 24.89
CA THR A 5 -10.60 17.08 23.46
C THR A 5 -11.72 16.24 22.84
N SER A 6 -12.64 16.90 22.14
CA SER A 6 -13.74 16.24 21.44
C SER A 6 -13.18 15.53 20.20
N ASN A 7 -12.91 14.23 20.33
CA ASN A 7 -12.49 13.40 19.20
C ASN A 7 -13.66 13.30 18.21
N THR A 8 -13.57 14.04 17.10
CA THR A 8 -14.67 14.16 16.14
C THR A 8 -14.70 12.93 15.24
N LEU A 9 -15.74 12.10 15.38
CA LEU A 9 -15.95 10.93 14.53
C LEU A 9 -16.53 11.36 13.16
N ARG A 10 -15.93 10.89 12.07
CA ARG A 10 -16.41 11.03 10.69
C ARG A 10 -16.81 9.66 10.16
N ILE A 11 -17.96 9.63 9.49
CA ILE A 11 -18.46 8.43 8.81
C ILE A 11 -18.22 8.61 7.32
N LEU A 12 -17.52 7.64 6.71
CA LEU A 12 -17.31 7.54 5.27
C LEU A 12 -18.07 6.33 4.76
N SER A 13 -18.94 6.49 3.77
CA SER A 13 -19.72 5.41 3.16
C SER A 13 -19.28 5.18 1.72
N ASP A 14 -19.73 4.07 1.12
CA ASP A 14 -19.47 3.69 -0.27
C ASP A 14 -17.96 3.58 -0.59
N ILE A 15 -17.19 3.07 0.38
CA ILE A 15 -15.74 2.89 0.24
C ILE A 15 -15.44 1.55 -0.42
N ALA A 16 -14.62 1.58 -1.47
CA ALA A 16 -14.06 0.38 -2.07
C ALA A 16 -13.02 -0.28 -1.15
N CYS A 17 -13.32 -1.48 -0.65
CA CYS A 17 -12.35 -2.33 0.03
C CYS A 17 -11.35 -2.84 -1.00
N THR A 18 -10.12 -2.36 -0.89
CA THR A 18 -9.10 -2.82 -1.81
C THR A 18 -8.58 -4.20 -1.45
N ARG A 19 -8.90 -4.84 -0.30
CA ARG A 19 -8.13 -5.98 0.27
C ARG A 19 -7.98 -7.22 -0.62
N CYS A 20 -9.05 -7.68 -1.25
CA CYS A 20 -9.06 -8.90 -2.07
C CYS A 20 -9.62 -8.59 -3.47
N GLY A 21 -9.69 -9.62 -4.33
CA GLY A 21 -10.19 -9.46 -5.70
C GLY A 21 -11.70 -9.17 -5.82
N CYS A 22 -12.47 -9.22 -4.72
CA CYS A 22 -13.90 -8.91 -4.76
C CYS A 22 -14.18 -7.41 -4.92
N VAL A 23 -13.30 -6.56 -4.38
CA VAL A 23 -13.43 -5.10 -4.44
C VAL A 23 -14.82 -4.61 -4.01
N CYS A 24 -15.31 -5.10 -2.86
CA CYS A 24 -16.60 -4.66 -2.32
C CYS A 24 -16.61 -3.14 -2.14
N ASP A 25 -17.64 -2.46 -2.61
CA ASP A 25 -17.76 -1.00 -2.69
C ASP A 25 -18.76 -0.40 -1.70
N ASP A 26 -19.25 -1.21 -0.77
CA ASP A 26 -20.27 -0.88 0.22
C ASP A 26 -19.72 -0.69 1.64
N LEU A 27 -18.41 -0.47 1.80
CA LEU A 27 -17.84 -0.29 3.14
C LEU A 27 -18.23 1.06 3.74
N THR A 28 -18.62 1.01 5.00
CA THR A 28 -18.68 2.17 5.90
C THR A 28 -17.48 2.14 6.83
N LEU A 29 -16.74 3.24 6.89
CA LEU A 29 -15.63 3.47 7.81
C LEU A 29 -16.01 4.53 8.84
N GLU A 30 -15.74 4.25 10.11
CA GLU A 30 -15.73 5.27 11.16
C GLU A 30 -14.29 5.70 11.40
N VAL A 31 -14.01 7.00 11.26
CA VAL A 31 -12.66 7.56 11.34
C VAL A 31 -12.64 8.68 12.38
N SER A 32 -11.65 8.69 13.25
CA SER A 32 -11.40 9.75 14.23
C SER A 32 -10.01 10.36 14.01
N GLU A 33 -9.58 11.25 14.91
CA GLU A 33 -8.20 11.79 14.86
C GLU A 33 -7.14 10.69 15.02
N ASP A 34 -7.48 9.59 15.70
CA ASP A 34 -6.61 8.45 15.94
C ASP A 34 -6.64 7.41 14.79
N GLY A 35 -7.29 7.75 13.66
CA GLY A 35 -7.41 6.88 12.50
C GLY A 35 -8.70 6.06 12.45
N ILE A 36 -8.65 4.88 11.81
CA ILE A 36 -9.83 4.04 11.54
C ILE A 36 -10.31 3.36 12.83
N GLN A 37 -11.51 3.69 13.29
CA GLN A 37 -12.12 3.17 14.51
C GLN A 37 -12.91 1.88 14.27
N SER A 38 -13.59 1.78 13.14
CA SER A 38 -14.34 0.59 12.75
C SER A 38 -14.58 0.54 11.23
N PHE A 39 -14.93 -0.64 10.73
CA PHE A 39 -15.41 -0.82 9.36
C PHE A 39 -16.56 -1.82 9.33
N ALA A 40 -17.51 -1.62 8.42
CA ALA A 40 -18.63 -2.54 8.17
C ALA A 40 -18.93 -2.62 6.66
N PRO A 41 -19.43 -3.76 6.13
CA PRO A 41 -19.61 -5.02 6.83
C PRO A 41 -18.28 -5.67 7.20
N ASP A 42 -18.33 -6.51 8.23
CA ASP A 42 -17.14 -7.17 8.75
C ASP A 42 -16.68 -8.31 7.81
N CYS A 43 -15.39 -8.34 7.49
CA CYS A 43 -14.80 -9.31 6.58
C CYS A 43 -13.52 -9.87 7.18
N ALA A 44 -13.48 -11.18 7.41
CA ALA A 44 -12.32 -11.87 8.00
C ALA A 44 -11.02 -11.70 7.18
N VAL A 45 -11.12 -11.45 5.87
CA VAL A 45 -9.96 -11.20 4.99
C VAL A 45 -9.44 -9.78 5.13
N ALA A 46 -10.33 -8.80 5.32
CA ALA A 46 -9.99 -7.38 5.44
C ALA A 46 -9.61 -6.97 6.86
N ARG A 47 -10.15 -7.63 7.88
CA ARG A 47 -9.97 -7.26 9.29
C ARG A 47 -8.50 -7.08 9.68
N PRO A 48 -7.57 -8.04 9.43
CA PRO A 48 -6.19 -7.86 9.88
C PRO A 48 -5.50 -6.66 9.23
N TRP A 49 -5.90 -6.31 8.00
CA TRP A 49 -5.37 -5.15 7.31
C TRP A 49 -5.91 -3.85 7.90
N PHE A 50 -7.22 -3.72 8.11
CA PHE A 50 -7.79 -2.54 8.77
C PHE A 50 -7.30 -2.37 10.21
N GLU A 51 -7.06 -3.46 10.94
CA GLU A 51 -6.42 -3.41 12.26
C GLU A 51 -4.99 -2.89 12.17
N SER A 52 -4.19 -3.39 11.21
CA SER A 52 -2.81 -2.90 11.02
C SER A 52 -2.70 -1.43 10.64
N LEU A 53 -3.74 -0.84 10.05
CA LEU A 53 -3.78 0.59 9.71
C LEU A 53 -4.00 1.50 10.93
N ARG A 54 -4.32 0.94 12.10
CA ARG A 54 -4.46 1.69 13.35
C ARG A 54 -3.14 1.88 14.07
N GLU A 55 -2.15 1.08 13.73
CA GLU A 55 -0.80 1.23 14.27
C GLU A 55 -0.18 2.51 13.70
N PRO A 56 0.49 3.32 14.53
CA PRO A 56 1.18 4.51 14.04
C PRO A 56 2.26 4.09 13.03
N LEU A 57 2.41 4.88 11.97
CA LEU A 57 3.52 4.70 11.04
C LEU A 57 4.84 4.90 11.79
N PRO A 58 5.87 4.08 11.52
CA PRO A 58 7.19 4.29 12.10
C PRO A 58 7.78 5.62 11.62
N ASP A 59 8.52 6.31 12.49
CA ASP A 59 9.24 7.54 12.15
C ASP A 59 10.22 7.36 10.97
N THR A 60 10.73 6.13 10.83
CA THR A 60 11.61 5.67 9.75
C THR A 60 10.93 4.54 8.98
N PRO A 61 10.34 4.81 7.81
CA PRO A 61 9.53 3.82 7.08
C PRO A 61 10.37 2.85 6.24
N ALA A 62 11.69 2.99 6.24
CA ALA A 62 12.58 2.26 5.36
C ALA A 62 13.88 1.86 6.07
N GLU A 63 14.54 0.85 5.50
CA GLU A 63 15.84 0.39 5.98
C GLU A 63 16.83 0.20 4.82
N ILE A 64 18.09 0.55 5.06
CA ILE A 64 19.21 0.22 4.16
C ILE A 64 20.15 -0.70 4.93
N HIS A 65 20.37 -1.92 4.42
CA HIS A 65 21.20 -2.94 5.07
C HIS A 65 20.81 -3.21 6.55
N GLY A 66 19.50 -3.22 6.84
CA GLY A 66 18.96 -3.44 8.18
C GLY A 66 19.10 -2.25 9.14
N LYS A 67 19.42 -1.06 8.64
CA LYS A 67 19.47 0.17 9.43
C LYS A 67 18.31 1.09 9.03
N PRO A 68 17.50 1.57 10.00
CA PRO A 68 16.43 2.52 9.71
C PRO A 68 16.96 3.81 9.10
N VAL A 69 16.27 4.31 8.07
CA VAL A 69 16.60 5.54 7.34
C VAL A 69 15.33 6.34 7.01
N GLN A 70 15.51 7.62 6.67
CA GLN A 70 14.41 8.44 6.16
C GLN A 70 14.01 8.02 4.73
N LEU A 71 12.78 8.33 4.35
CA LEU A 71 12.24 7.98 3.04
C LEU A 71 13.08 8.56 1.88
N ASP A 72 13.52 9.81 1.97
CA ASP A 72 14.33 10.46 0.93
C ASP A 72 15.66 9.72 0.71
N GLU A 73 16.34 9.33 1.80
CA GLU A 73 17.57 8.55 1.74
C GLU A 73 17.34 7.17 1.11
N ALA A 74 16.23 6.52 1.46
CA ALA A 74 15.84 5.24 0.86
C ALA A 74 15.56 5.37 -0.64
N MET A 75 14.92 6.47 -1.06
CA MET A 75 14.65 6.75 -2.47
C MET A 75 15.93 6.97 -3.27
N ASP A 76 16.87 7.78 -2.75
CA ASP A 76 18.16 8.02 -3.40
C ASP A 76 18.97 6.73 -3.54
N PHE A 77 19.00 5.91 -2.49
CA PHE A 77 19.66 4.61 -2.52
C PHE A 77 19.01 3.66 -3.54
N ALA A 78 17.68 3.59 -3.57
CA ALA A 78 16.95 2.76 -4.53
C ALA A 78 17.22 3.18 -5.98
N ALA A 79 17.20 4.49 -6.27
CA ALA A 79 17.51 5.02 -7.59
C ALA A 79 18.95 4.68 -8.02
N ALA A 80 19.93 4.82 -7.11
CA ALA A 80 21.31 4.46 -7.37
C ALA A 80 21.51 2.95 -7.59
N LEU A 81 20.77 2.11 -6.87
CA LEU A 81 20.78 0.66 -7.04
C LEU A 81 20.20 0.26 -8.39
N ILE A 82 19.02 0.78 -8.73
CA ILE A 82 18.33 0.51 -10.01
C ILE A 82 19.19 0.99 -11.18
N GLY A 83 19.77 2.19 -11.09
CA GLY A 83 20.63 2.74 -12.15
C GLY A 83 21.91 1.96 -12.42
N LYS A 84 22.36 1.10 -11.49
CA LYS A 84 23.50 0.19 -11.67
C LYS A 84 23.09 -1.20 -12.15
N ALA A 85 21.80 -1.53 -12.15
CA ALA A 85 21.34 -2.86 -12.51
C ALA A 85 21.38 -3.06 -14.03
N GLN A 86 21.81 -4.24 -14.46
CA GLN A 86 21.85 -4.60 -15.89
C GLN A 86 20.51 -5.14 -16.41
N ALA A 87 19.68 -5.68 -15.52
CA ALA A 87 18.36 -6.20 -15.83
C ALA A 87 17.42 -5.96 -14.62
N PRO A 88 16.95 -4.72 -14.40
CA PRO A 88 16.05 -4.41 -13.29
C PRO A 88 14.72 -5.16 -13.45
N LEU A 89 14.17 -5.66 -12.35
CA LEU A 89 12.84 -6.28 -12.26
C LEU A 89 11.97 -5.51 -11.26
N PHE A 90 10.81 -5.06 -11.71
CA PHE A 90 9.73 -4.61 -10.83
C PHE A 90 8.70 -5.73 -10.68
N PHE A 91 8.74 -6.42 -9.53
CA PHE A 91 7.81 -7.51 -9.22
C PHE A 91 6.72 -7.07 -8.25
N GLY A 92 5.49 -7.57 -8.45
CA GLY A 92 4.40 -7.48 -7.47
C GLY A 92 3.20 -6.68 -7.98
N LEU A 93 3.09 -5.42 -7.56
CA LEU A 93 2.14 -4.39 -8.03
C LEU A 93 0.63 -4.65 -7.89
N SER A 94 0.22 -5.89 -7.61
CA SER A 94 -1.20 -6.34 -7.61
C SER A 94 -2.03 -5.72 -6.48
N ARG A 95 -1.38 -4.99 -5.57
CA ARG A 95 -1.96 -4.28 -4.44
C ARG A 95 -1.64 -2.77 -4.48
N SER A 96 -1.08 -2.28 -5.60
CA SER A 96 -0.81 -0.87 -5.85
C SER A 96 -1.99 -0.21 -6.55
N SER A 97 -2.09 1.12 -6.46
CA SER A 97 -3.06 1.89 -7.23
C SER A 97 -2.73 1.86 -8.73
N THR A 98 -3.72 2.18 -9.57
CA THR A 98 -3.50 2.33 -11.02
C THR A 98 -2.41 3.36 -11.32
N ASP A 99 -2.37 4.47 -10.59
CA ASP A 99 -1.34 5.50 -10.77
C ASP A 99 0.05 4.98 -10.40
N GLY A 100 0.17 4.21 -9.31
CA GLY A 100 1.41 3.55 -8.93
C GLY A 100 1.88 2.55 -9.99
N GLN A 101 0.96 1.74 -10.54
CA GLN A 101 1.28 0.82 -11.63
C GLN A 101 1.72 1.56 -12.91
N ARG A 102 1.03 2.64 -13.29
CA ARG A 102 1.39 3.48 -14.44
C ARG A 102 2.78 4.09 -14.27
N ALA A 103 3.11 4.59 -13.08
CA ALA A 103 4.43 5.14 -12.80
C ALA A 103 5.54 4.09 -12.97
N VAL A 104 5.31 2.85 -12.52
CA VAL A 104 6.26 1.74 -12.70
C VAL A 104 6.40 1.36 -14.17
N CYS A 105 5.30 1.30 -14.94
CA CYS A 105 5.36 1.07 -16.39
C CYS A 105 6.20 2.14 -17.09
N ALA A 106 5.95 3.42 -16.81
CA ALA A 106 6.70 4.52 -17.41
C ALA A 106 8.20 4.45 -17.06
N LEU A 107 8.53 4.13 -15.80
CA LEU A 107 9.91 3.95 -15.37
C LEU A 107 10.58 2.77 -16.08
N ALA A 108 9.89 1.63 -16.15
CA ALA A 108 10.42 0.42 -16.79
C ALA A 108 10.69 0.62 -18.28
N ASP A 109 9.77 1.26 -18.99
CA ASP A 109 9.94 1.63 -20.40
C ASP A 109 11.17 2.53 -20.59
N HIS A 110 11.40 3.47 -19.66
CA HIS A 110 12.52 4.40 -19.74
C HIS A 110 13.88 3.73 -19.53
N ILE A 111 13.97 2.76 -18.62
CA ILE A 111 15.25 2.15 -18.21
C ILE A 111 15.47 0.74 -18.79
N GLY A 112 14.53 0.22 -19.58
CA GLY A 112 14.60 -1.14 -20.12
C GLY A 112 14.43 -2.23 -19.06
N ALA A 113 13.61 -1.99 -18.03
CA ALA A 113 13.33 -2.98 -16.98
C ALA A 113 12.25 -3.99 -17.40
N THR A 114 12.23 -5.13 -16.72
CA THR A 114 11.12 -6.09 -16.80
C THR A 114 10.10 -5.82 -15.69
N ILE A 115 8.82 -5.99 -15.98
CA ILE A 115 7.75 -5.97 -14.99
C ILE A 115 7.15 -7.38 -14.90
N ASP A 116 6.94 -7.85 -13.67
CA ASP A 116 6.15 -9.03 -13.39
C ASP A 116 5.18 -8.74 -12.23
N THR A 117 4.07 -9.47 -12.16
CA THR A 117 3.05 -9.28 -11.13
C THR A 117 2.88 -10.56 -10.31
N THR A 118 2.16 -10.49 -9.19
CA THR A 118 1.87 -11.71 -8.42
C THR A 118 1.01 -12.73 -9.19
N ALA A 119 0.53 -12.41 -10.41
CA ALA A 119 -0.15 -13.37 -11.26
C ALA A 119 0.77 -14.54 -11.65
N SER A 120 2.07 -14.31 -11.89
CA SER A 120 3.02 -15.37 -12.31
C SER A 120 3.16 -16.52 -11.32
N ILE A 121 2.91 -16.26 -10.03
CA ILE A 121 2.94 -17.24 -8.93
C ILE A 121 1.53 -17.64 -8.43
N GLY A 122 0.48 -17.15 -9.09
CA GLY A 122 -0.90 -17.37 -8.69
C GLY A 122 -1.78 -17.79 -9.87
N HIS A 123 -2.66 -16.88 -10.31
CA HIS A 123 -3.64 -17.16 -11.37
C HIS A 123 -3.08 -17.10 -12.80
N GLY A 124 -1.77 -16.94 -12.99
CA GLY A 124 -1.12 -16.84 -14.30
C GLY A 124 -1.56 -17.93 -15.29
N PRO A 125 -1.59 -19.23 -14.90
CA PRO A 125 -2.08 -20.30 -15.76
C PRO A 125 -3.57 -20.26 -16.13
N SER A 126 -4.37 -19.47 -15.41
CA SER A 126 -5.82 -19.31 -15.65
C SER A 126 -6.17 -18.04 -16.43
N ILE A 127 -5.22 -17.11 -16.57
CA ILE A 127 -5.40 -15.82 -17.25
C ILE A 127 -4.74 -15.82 -18.65
N MET A 128 -3.80 -16.74 -18.90
CA MET A 128 -3.15 -16.96 -20.20
C MET A 128 -3.82 -18.04 -21.03
#